data_AF-A0A4Y9R983-F1
#
_entry.id   AF-A0A4Y9R983-F1
#
_cell.length_a   1.000
_cell.length_b   1.000
_cell.length_c   1.000
_cell.angle_alpha   90.00
_cell.angle_beta   90.00
_cell.angle_gamma   90.00
#
_symmetry.space_group_name_H-M   'P 1'
#
loop_
_entity.id
_entity.type
_entity.pdbx_description
1 polymer ?
#
loop_
_entity_poly.entity_id
_entity_poly.type
_entity_poly.pdbx_seq_one_letter_code
_entity_poly.pdbx_strand_id
1 'polypeptide(L)'
;MKRDAQPRRLATRFAALVYELTPQIFAVAAFTAGAVMLVSAVTPAFGERLRVLDRVAHPLMIDLSHFAASIAGFLLLFVSAGLWRRRRGAYWAALLVLGGGAVFSLLKGLDWEEAAQLTAIAVLLIPFKGAFNRRSRLGEPLRPGWLLLLMAAVGAMIWLGFFAYRDTAYTDELWWTFLTDRQASGFLRAGAVLAILTLVVAARSLLTAPGAGQHGPASPAEVERAREALAQADEAAPEGWLAMLGDKALLFSPSGRSFIAYRVRGRRWIAMGEPAGLASERRDLLWAFAEMADSYGGAAVFYSVGEGLLGDLATMGLAVRKVGETAVVEIAAFTLEGKPRQNLRTAINRAEREGASFEMLPPGSAGALAEPLRAVSDAWLDEHTGQEKAFSLGRFDLDYLDRTPLAVVWGAVDEAGRRPLIAFANLLPGSAAQGAPGEVAIDLMRHRPDAPPGVMDYLFIRSIQWAGAQGFARFDLGLAPLSGLEDRRLAPVFARVGALVFEEGGALYGFQGLRTYKSKFFPVWRSRFIAAPAATPLPLALLDVALLTSGGWAGLLGLRRRRPGG
;
A
#
# COMPACT_ATOMS: atom_id res chain seq x y z
N MET A 1 -22.67 25.12 -44.01
CA MET A 1 -23.04 24.91 -42.58
C MET A 1 -22.09 23.94 -41.84
N LYS A 2 -20.75 24.12 -41.91
CA LYS A 2 -19.77 23.24 -41.21
C LYS A 2 -18.63 23.98 -40.50
N ARG A 3 -18.66 25.33 -40.40
CA ARG A 3 -17.55 26.14 -39.85
C ARG A 3 -17.71 26.56 -38.38
N ASP A 4 -18.90 26.49 -37.78
CA ASP A 4 -19.13 27.03 -36.41
C ASP A 4 -19.04 25.99 -35.27
N ALA A 5 -18.86 24.70 -35.57
CA ALA A 5 -18.80 23.64 -34.57
C ALA A 5 -17.40 23.43 -33.94
N GLN A 6 -16.34 23.87 -34.63
CA GLN A 6 -14.95 23.70 -34.22
C GLN A 6 -14.53 24.63 -33.05
N PRO A 7 -14.86 25.94 -33.05
CA PRO A 7 -14.47 26.84 -31.96
C PRO A 7 -15.19 26.51 -30.64
N ARG A 8 -16.45 26.06 -30.69
CA ARG A 8 -17.19 25.63 -29.50
C ARG A 8 -16.61 24.39 -28.85
N ARG A 9 -16.15 23.40 -29.63
CA ARG A 9 -15.45 22.20 -29.14
C ARG A 9 -14.07 22.52 -28.54
N LEU A 10 -13.33 23.44 -29.15
CA LEU A 10 -12.06 23.92 -28.61
C LEU A 10 -12.27 24.70 -27.31
N ALA A 11 -13.27 25.57 -27.24
CA ALA A 11 -13.61 26.32 -26.04
C ALA A 11 -14.08 25.40 -24.89
N THR A 12 -14.85 24.35 -25.17
CA THR A 12 -15.24 23.37 -24.12
C THR A 12 -14.06 22.53 -23.64
N ARG A 13 -13.16 22.12 -24.55
CA ARG A 13 -11.93 21.42 -24.16
C ARG A 13 -10.99 22.32 -23.37
N PHE A 14 -10.86 23.59 -23.75
CA PHE A 14 -10.07 24.58 -23.02
C PHE A 14 -10.67 24.90 -21.66
N ALA A 15 -11.99 25.07 -21.56
CA ALA A 15 -12.69 25.25 -20.29
C ALA A 15 -12.55 24.01 -19.38
N ALA A 16 -12.61 22.80 -19.94
CA ALA A 16 -12.35 21.57 -19.19
C ALA A 16 -10.90 21.50 -18.68
N LEU A 17 -9.92 21.88 -19.52
CA LEU A 17 -8.51 21.93 -19.14
C LEU A 17 -8.26 23.00 -18.06
N VAL A 18 -8.86 24.18 -18.17
CA VAL A 18 -8.79 25.24 -17.17
C VAL A 18 -9.43 24.78 -15.85
N TYR A 19 -10.57 24.09 -15.91
CA TYR A 19 -11.20 23.48 -14.74
C TYR A 19 -10.31 22.41 -14.11
N GLU A 20 -9.58 21.65 -14.92
CA GLU A 20 -8.63 20.62 -14.47
C GLU A 20 -7.38 21.23 -13.81
N LEU A 21 -6.91 22.39 -14.30
CA LEU A 21 -5.78 23.11 -13.73
C LEU A 21 -6.16 24.03 -12.56
N THR A 22 -7.45 24.30 -12.37
CA THR A 22 -7.98 25.19 -11.32
C THR A 22 -7.40 24.89 -9.92
N PRO A 23 -7.36 23.63 -9.43
CA PRO A 23 -6.80 23.34 -8.11
C PRO A 23 -5.31 23.68 -7.98
N GLN A 24 -4.54 23.57 -9.07
CA GLN A 24 -3.12 23.91 -9.10
C GLN A 24 -2.92 25.43 -9.09
N ILE A 25 -3.72 26.17 -9.86
CA ILE A 25 -3.69 27.65 -9.87
C ILE A 25 -3.97 28.20 -8.48
N PHE A 26 -5.06 27.76 -7.84
CA PHE A 26 -5.40 28.22 -6.49
C PHE A 26 -4.44 27.73 -5.41
N ALA A 27 -3.81 26.57 -5.59
CA ALA A 27 -2.73 26.13 -4.71
C ALA A 27 -1.52 27.06 -4.81
N VAL A 28 -1.07 27.41 -6.01
CA VAL A 28 0.04 28.37 -6.21
C VAL A 28 -0.33 29.73 -5.65
N ALA A 29 -1.53 30.24 -5.93
CA ALA A 29 -2.00 31.53 -5.41
C ALA A 29 -2.03 31.56 -3.87
N ALA A 30 -2.56 30.51 -3.23
CA ALA A 30 -2.58 30.39 -1.78
C ALA A 30 -1.16 30.26 -1.20
N PHE A 31 -0.27 29.50 -1.85
CA PHE A 31 1.12 29.39 -1.43
C PHE A 31 1.84 30.74 -1.50
N THR A 32 1.70 31.46 -2.61
CA THR A 32 2.32 32.78 -2.79
C THR A 32 1.75 33.79 -1.80
N ALA A 33 0.43 33.82 -1.60
CA ALA A 33 -0.19 34.69 -0.60
C ALA A 33 0.31 34.38 0.82
N GLY A 34 0.40 33.10 1.17
CA GLY A 34 0.96 32.67 2.46
C GLY A 34 2.42 33.08 2.65
N ALA A 35 3.24 32.94 1.60
CA ALA A 35 4.64 33.36 1.62
C ALA A 35 4.78 34.87 1.78
N VAL A 36 3.97 35.66 1.07
CA VAL A 36 3.93 37.14 1.22
C VAL A 36 3.55 37.53 2.64
N MET A 37 2.53 36.90 3.23
CA MET A 37 2.14 37.17 4.63
C MET A 37 3.26 36.86 5.63
N LEU A 38 4.01 35.77 5.42
CA LEU A 38 5.16 35.43 6.26
C LEU A 38 6.28 36.46 6.11
N VAL A 39 6.58 36.90 4.89
CA VAL A 39 7.59 37.96 4.65
C VAL A 39 7.16 39.27 5.31
N SER A 40 5.91 39.68 5.11
CA SER A 40 5.32 40.87 5.73
C SER A 40 5.28 40.82 7.26
N ALA A 41 5.14 39.62 7.84
CA ALA A 41 5.20 39.44 9.29
C ALA A 41 6.59 39.69 9.87
N VAL A 42 7.64 39.53 9.06
CA VAL A 42 9.05 39.65 9.47
C VAL A 42 9.66 41.00 9.08
N THR A 43 9.13 41.66 8.06
CA THR A 43 9.57 43.01 7.68
C THR A 43 9.04 44.06 8.67
N PRO A 44 9.89 44.97 9.17
CA PRO A 44 9.46 46.08 10.02
C PRO A 44 8.40 46.92 9.30
N ALA A 45 7.25 47.13 9.93
CA ALA A 45 6.18 47.92 9.33
C ALA A 45 6.60 49.39 9.17
N PHE A 46 6.30 49.98 7.99
CA PHE A 46 6.57 51.39 7.72
C PHE A 46 5.88 52.28 8.76
N GLY A 47 6.68 53.07 9.50
CA GLY A 47 6.27 53.80 10.70
C GLY A 47 5.16 54.86 10.54
N GLU A 48 4.71 55.15 9.32
CA GLU A 48 3.59 56.08 9.10
C GLU A 48 2.21 55.45 9.31
N ARG A 49 2.01 54.17 8.95
CA ARG A 49 0.71 53.49 9.07
C ARG A 49 0.40 53.10 10.53
N LEU A 50 1.43 52.74 11.30
CA LEU A 50 1.35 52.43 12.73
C LEU A 50 0.88 53.63 13.57
N ARG A 51 1.29 54.86 13.23
CA ARG A 51 0.91 56.09 13.96
C ARG A 51 -0.58 56.44 13.90
N VAL A 52 -1.29 55.98 12.88
CA VAL A 52 -2.75 56.16 12.75
C VAL A 52 -3.48 55.10 13.56
N LEU A 53 -2.95 53.87 13.61
CA LEU A 53 -3.56 52.75 14.30
C LEU A 53 -3.36 52.79 15.83
N ASP A 54 -2.21 53.32 16.29
CA ASP A 54 -1.91 53.56 17.72
C ASP A 54 -2.92 54.50 18.41
N ARG A 55 -3.66 55.30 17.64
CA ARG A 55 -4.72 56.18 18.17
C ARG A 55 -6.05 55.46 18.42
N VAL A 56 -6.23 54.25 17.89
CA VAL A 56 -7.53 53.57 17.82
C VAL A 56 -7.48 52.14 18.40
N ALA A 57 -6.36 51.42 18.26
CA ALA A 57 -6.21 50.04 18.70
C ALA A 57 -5.20 49.90 19.83
N HIS A 58 -5.50 49.02 20.80
CA HIS A 58 -4.59 48.73 21.90
C HIS A 58 -3.33 48.01 21.39
N PRO A 59 -2.10 48.34 21.85
CA PRO A 59 -0.86 47.73 21.35
C PRO A 59 -0.84 46.19 21.36
N LEU A 60 -1.43 45.57 22.39
CA LEU A 60 -1.64 44.10 22.45
C LEU A 60 -2.42 43.53 21.25
N MET A 61 -3.41 44.25 20.72
CA MET A 61 -4.17 43.79 19.54
C MET A 61 -3.31 43.82 18.28
N ILE A 62 -2.39 44.78 18.16
CA ILE A 62 -1.49 44.92 17.00
C ILE A 62 -0.49 43.75 16.99
N ASP A 63 0.14 43.47 18.14
CA ASP A 63 1.07 42.35 18.28
C ASP A 63 0.39 40.99 18.06
N LEU A 64 -0.82 40.81 18.60
CA LEU A 64 -1.59 39.58 18.41
C LEU A 64 -2.04 39.40 16.95
N SER A 65 -2.35 40.49 16.25
CA SER A 65 -2.69 40.48 14.82
C SER A 65 -1.48 40.16 13.95
N HIS A 66 -0.29 40.68 14.29
CA HIS A 66 0.98 40.28 13.66
C HIS A 66 1.23 38.78 13.79
N PHE A 67 1.07 38.24 15.00
CA PHE A 67 1.22 36.81 15.25
C PHE A 67 0.15 35.98 14.51
N ALA A 68 -1.12 36.39 14.56
CA ALA A 68 -2.22 35.73 13.86
C ALA A 68 -2.05 35.73 12.34
N ALA A 69 -1.55 36.83 11.75
CA ALA A 69 -1.23 36.93 10.33
C ALA A 69 -0.12 35.96 9.92
N SER A 70 0.92 35.79 10.75
CA SER A 70 1.99 34.81 10.49
C SER A 70 1.47 33.35 10.51
N ILE A 71 0.59 33.03 11.46
CA ILE A 71 -0.10 31.72 11.51
C ILE A 71 -0.98 31.53 10.28
N ALA A 72 -1.75 32.54 9.89
CA ALA A 72 -2.58 32.49 8.68
C ALA A 72 -1.71 32.24 7.43
N GLY A 73 -0.58 32.94 7.29
CA GLY A 73 0.38 32.73 6.20
C GLY A 73 0.90 31.30 6.14
N PHE A 74 1.32 30.74 7.29
CA PHE A 74 1.75 29.34 7.38
C PHE A 74 0.62 28.35 7.07
N LEU A 75 -0.59 28.60 7.56
CA LEU A 75 -1.75 27.77 7.26
C LEU A 75 -2.08 27.80 5.76
N LEU A 76 -1.92 28.93 5.07
CA LEU A 76 -2.06 29.01 3.62
C LEU A 76 -1.01 28.17 2.89
N LEU A 77 0.25 28.20 3.32
CA LEU A 77 1.28 27.31 2.78
C LEU A 77 0.90 25.84 2.98
N PHE A 78 0.42 25.47 4.17
CA PHE A 78 -0.01 24.09 4.46
C PHE A 78 -1.23 23.66 3.64
N VAL A 79 -2.24 24.52 3.56
CA VAL A 79 -3.50 24.25 2.85
C VAL A 79 -3.30 24.25 1.33
N SER A 80 -2.33 24.99 0.80
CA SER A 80 -1.97 24.98 -0.62
C SER A 80 -1.64 23.57 -1.13
N ALA A 81 -0.93 22.77 -0.33
CA ALA A 81 -0.62 21.39 -0.65
C ALA A 81 -1.89 20.51 -0.74
N GLY A 82 -2.92 20.86 0.04
CA GLY A 82 -4.22 20.22 0.00
C GLY A 82 -5.08 20.65 -1.18
N LEU A 83 -5.03 21.94 -1.55
CA LEU A 83 -5.68 22.48 -2.76
C LEU A 83 -5.11 21.83 -4.02
N TRP A 84 -3.79 21.69 -4.10
CA TRP A 84 -3.11 21.03 -5.22
C TRP A 84 -3.63 19.60 -5.43
N ARG A 85 -3.98 18.93 -4.33
CA ARG A 85 -4.55 17.57 -4.30
C ARG A 85 -6.07 17.54 -4.37
N ARG A 86 -6.73 18.63 -4.75
CA ARG A 86 -8.20 18.70 -4.93
C ARG A 86 -8.99 18.31 -3.67
N ARG A 87 -8.42 18.52 -2.48
CA ARG A 87 -9.03 18.07 -1.22
C ARG A 87 -10.17 18.99 -0.81
N ARG A 88 -11.34 18.41 -0.55
CA ARG A 88 -12.53 19.18 -0.12
C ARG A 88 -12.33 19.88 1.23
N GLY A 89 -11.60 19.26 2.16
CA GLY A 89 -11.26 19.89 3.43
C GLY A 89 -10.33 21.10 3.24
N ALA A 90 -9.37 21.01 2.32
CA ALA A 90 -8.44 22.09 2.00
C ALA A 90 -9.14 23.30 1.39
N TYR A 91 -10.15 23.08 0.55
CA TYR A 91 -11.01 24.15 0.03
C TYR A 91 -11.64 24.99 1.15
N TRP A 92 -12.28 24.34 2.12
CA TRP A 92 -12.93 25.07 3.23
C TRP A 92 -11.92 25.74 4.16
N ALA A 93 -10.82 25.07 4.47
CA ALA A 93 -9.75 25.66 5.24
C ALA A 93 -9.14 26.88 4.52
N ALA A 94 -8.95 26.82 3.20
CA ALA A 94 -8.43 27.92 2.42
C ALA A 94 -9.34 29.14 2.52
N LEU A 95 -10.65 28.96 2.33
CA LEU A 95 -11.62 30.07 2.46
C LEU A 95 -11.60 30.70 3.86
N LEU A 96 -11.56 29.86 4.90
CA LEU A 96 -11.50 30.34 6.29
C LEU A 96 -10.21 31.12 6.55
N VAL A 97 -9.07 30.59 6.13
CA VAL A 97 -7.76 31.21 6.37
C VAL A 97 -7.55 32.46 5.51
N LEU A 98 -8.00 32.48 4.26
CA LEU A 98 -7.96 33.67 3.39
C LEU A 98 -8.83 34.78 3.97
N GLY A 99 -10.06 34.46 4.41
CA GLY A 99 -10.96 35.43 5.03
C GLY A 99 -10.44 35.95 6.37
N GLY A 100 -10.00 35.06 7.26
CA GLY A 100 -9.39 35.45 8.54
C GLY A 100 -8.08 36.22 8.37
N GLY A 101 -7.24 35.82 7.42
CA GLY A 101 -6.00 36.50 7.07
C GLY A 101 -6.24 37.93 6.58
N ALA A 102 -7.26 38.15 5.73
CA ALA A 102 -7.64 39.49 5.29
C ALA A 102 -8.05 40.40 6.46
N VAL A 103 -8.80 39.87 7.44
CA VAL A 103 -9.16 40.60 8.66
C VAL A 103 -7.91 40.93 9.49
N PHE A 104 -7.00 39.98 9.70
CA PHE A 104 -5.79 40.21 10.48
C PHE A 104 -4.82 41.20 9.79
N SER A 105 -4.68 41.17 8.46
CA SER A 105 -3.86 42.15 7.72
C SER A 105 -4.39 43.59 7.90
N LEU A 106 -5.71 43.78 7.96
CA LEU A 106 -6.30 45.10 8.25
C LEU A 106 -6.03 45.53 9.70
N LEU A 107 -6.19 44.61 10.67
CA LEU A 107 -6.01 44.90 12.11
C LEU A 107 -4.55 45.09 12.52
N LYS A 108 -3.59 44.56 11.76
CA LYS A 108 -2.15 44.62 12.02
C LYS A 108 -1.55 45.99 11.69
N GLY A 109 -2.01 46.63 10.62
CA GLY A 109 -1.35 47.84 10.11
C GLY A 109 -2.08 48.53 8.96
N LEU A 110 -3.39 48.29 8.81
CA LEU A 110 -4.20 48.74 7.67
C LEU A 110 -3.59 48.33 6.33
N ASP A 111 -3.13 47.07 6.24
CA ASP A 111 -2.55 46.55 5.01
C ASP A 111 -3.65 46.15 4.01
N TRP A 112 -4.24 47.18 3.38
CA TRP A 112 -5.35 47.04 2.45
C TRP A 112 -4.95 46.31 1.17
N GLU A 113 -3.68 46.35 0.79
CA GLU A 113 -3.13 45.64 -0.36
C GLU A 113 -3.18 44.12 -0.12
N GLU A 114 -2.66 43.65 1.02
CA GLU A 114 -2.72 42.25 1.42
C GLU A 114 -4.17 41.77 1.61
N ALA A 115 -5.00 42.57 2.29
CA ALA A 115 -6.39 42.21 2.54
C ALA A 115 -7.20 42.11 1.24
N ALA A 116 -6.96 43.01 0.27
CA ALA A 116 -7.59 42.96 -1.04
C ALA A 116 -7.14 41.72 -1.83
N GLN A 117 -5.85 41.38 -1.81
CA GLN A 117 -5.33 40.19 -2.48
C GLN A 117 -5.95 38.90 -1.91
N LEU A 118 -5.97 38.75 -0.58
CA LEU A 118 -6.54 37.57 0.08
C LEU A 118 -8.04 37.43 -0.20
N THR A 119 -8.77 38.56 -0.16
CA THR A 119 -10.20 38.61 -0.47
C THR A 119 -10.46 38.24 -1.93
N ALA A 120 -9.67 38.76 -2.87
CA ALA A 120 -9.81 38.43 -4.29
C ALA A 120 -9.60 36.93 -4.55
N ILE A 121 -8.57 36.32 -3.96
CA ILE A 121 -8.32 34.88 -4.07
C ILE A 121 -9.51 34.09 -3.49
N ALA A 122 -10.04 34.51 -2.33
CA ALA A 122 -11.19 33.84 -1.70
C ALA A 122 -12.44 33.91 -2.58
N VAL A 123 -12.78 35.09 -3.10
CA VAL A 123 -13.95 35.29 -3.97
C VAL A 123 -13.83 34.48 -5.26
N LEU A 124 -12.66 34.47 -5.88
CA LEU A 124 -12.42 33.68 -7.10
C LEU A 124 -12.47 32.17 -6.85
N LEU A 125 -12.15 31.70 -5.64
CA LEU A 125 -12.15 30.27 -5.29
C LEU A 125 -13.57 29.70 -5.12
N ILE A 126 -14.53 30.49 -4.61
CA ILE A 126 -15.91 30.07 -4.29
C ILE A 126 -16.62 29.31 -5.44
N PRO A 127 -16.65 29.79 -6.70
CA PRO A 127 -17.38 29.10 -7.77
C PRO A 127 -16.79 27.72 -8.13
N PHE A 128 -15.54 27.45 -7.78
CA PHE A 128 -14.83 26.22 -8.15
C PHE A 128 -14.90 25.10 -7.13
N LYS A 129 -15.86 25.14 -6.18
CA LYS A 129 -16.09 24.07 -5.19
C LYS A 129 -16.11 22.66 -5.80
N GLY A 130 -16.69 22.51 -6.99
CA GLY A 130 -16.79 21.21 -7.69
C GLY A 130 -15.45 20.61 -8.09
N ALA A 131 -14.41 21.45 -8.28
CA ALA A 131 -13.07 21.00 -8.65
C ALA A 131 -12.34 20.30 -7.49
N PHE A 132 -12.81 20.48 -6.24
CA PHE A 132 -12.26 19.91 -5.01
C PHE A 132 -13.12 18.75 -4.49
N ASN A 133 -13.20 17.68 -5.28
CA ASN A 133 -14.11 16.56 -5.04
C ASN A 133 -13.52 15.45 -4.14
N ARG A 134 -12.22 15.47 -3.81
CA ARG A 134 -11.59 14.39 -3.04
C ARG A 134 -11.95 14.46 -1.56
N ARG A 135 -12.59 13.40 -1.06
CA ARG A 135 -12.96 13.21 0.36
C ARG A 135 -11.73 12.77 1.16
N SER A 136 -11.01 13.73 1.73
CA SER A 136 -9.88 13.45 2.63
C SER A 136 -9.88 14.45 3.79
N ARG A 137 -9.48 14.01 4.98
CA ARG A 137 -9.28 14.92 6.13
C ARG A 137 -8.07 15.82 5.88
N LEU A 138 -8.13 17.07 6.37
CA LEU A 138 -7.04 18.05 6.27
C LEU A 138 -5.69 17.52 6.80
N GLY A 139 -5.73 16.66 7.82
CA GLY A 139 -4.56 16.11 8.50
C GLY A 139 -3.93 14.86 7.87
N GLU A 140 -4.19 14.58 6.58
CA GLU A 140 -3.50 13.50 5.84
C GLU A 140 -2.07 13.91 5.44
N PRO A 141 -1.12 12.95 5.46
CA PRO A 141 0.31 13.17 5.30
C PRO A 141 0.70 13.87 3.98
N LEU A 142 1.55 14.89 4.09
CA LEU A 142 2.11 15.62 2.94
C LEU A 142 3.14 14.78 2.18
N ARG A 143 3.24 14.96 0.85
CA ARG A 143 4.31 14.34 0.04
C ARG A 143 5.67 14.96 0.44
N PRO A 144 6.79 14.22 0.35
CA PRO A 144 8.11 14.74 0.72
C PRO A 144 8.47 16.07 0.07
N GLY A 145 8.15 16.27 -1.21
CA GLY A 145 8.39 17.54 -1.89
C GLY A 145 7.67 18.75 -1.25
N TRP A 146 6.44 18.57 -0.77
CA TRP A 146 5.72 19.64 -0.07
C TRP A 146 6.26 19.89 1.33
N LEU A 147 6.77 18.86 2.01
CA LEU A 147 7.48 19.03 3.28
C LEU A 147 8.76 19.84 3.08
N LEU A 148 9.53 19.55 2.02
CA LEU A 148 10.71 20.33 1.66
C LEU A 148 10.38 21.79 1.36
N LEU A 149 9.31 22.06 0.60
CA LEU A 149 8.85 23.42 0.33
C LEU A 149 8.42 24.15 1.61
N LEU A 150 7.70 23.49 2.51
CA LEU A 150 7.29 24.06 3.79
C LEU A 150 8.50 24.39 4.68
N MET A 151 9.45 23.46 4.81
CA MET A 151 10.70 23.66 5.54
C MET A 151 11.55 24.78 4.93
N ALA A 152 11.63 24.84 3.59
CA ALA A 152 12.35 25.90 2.89
C ALA A 152 11.71 27.28 3.11
N ALA A 153 10.37 27.39 3.06
CA ALA A 153 9.66 28.64 3.31
C ALA A 153 9.88 29.14 4.76
N VAL A 154 9.76 28.25 5.74
CA VAL A 154 10.01 28.60 7.15
C VAL A 154 11.49 28.93 7.39
N GLY A 155 12.41 28.17 6.79
CA GLY A 155 13.85 28.46 6.86
C GLY A 155 14.21 29.81 6.23
N ALA A 156 13.63 30.14 5.08
CA ALA A 156 13.82 31.43 4.41
C ALA A 156 13.27 32.60 5.24
N MET A 157 12.11 32.41 5.88
CA MET A 157 11.54 33.40 6.81
C MET A 157 12.46 33.61 8.02
N ILE A 158 12.97 32.54 8.64
CA ILE A 158 13.91 32.64 9.77
C ILE A 158 15.18 33.37 9.34
N TRP A 159 15.75 33.00 8.20
CA TRP A 159 16.93 33.67 7.65
C TRP A 159 16.67 35.16 7.37
N LEU A 160 15.54 35.50 6.74
CA LEU A 160 15.16 36.87 6.43
C LEU A 160 14.99 37.71 7.69
N GLY A 161 14.46 37.15 8.77
CA GLY A 161 14.33 37.87 10.02
C GLY A 161 15.67 38.14 10.69
N PHE A 162 16.59 37.16 10.71
CA PHE A 162 17.97 37.42 11.16
C PHE A 162 18.66 38.50 10.31
N PHE A 163 18.39 38.54 9.01
CA PHE A 163 18.92 39.59 8.13
C PHE A 163 18.30 40.97 8.41
N ALA A 164 16.97 41.04 8.59
CA ALA A 164 16.25 42.29 8.83
C ALA A 164 16.58 42.92 10.19
N TYR A 165 16.89 42.09 11.19
CA TYR A 165 17.25 42.49 12.55
C TYR A 165 18.77 42.36 12.83
N ARG A 166 19.60 42.31 11.79
CA ARG A 166 21.07 42.16 11.94
C ARG A 166 21.74 43.31 12.69
N ASP A 167 21.14 44.51 12.62
CA ASP A 167 21.68 45.75 13.18
C ASP A 167 21.14 46.03 14.60
N THR A 168 20.26 45.16 15.14
CA THR A 168 19.85 45.17 16.55
C THR A 168 20.81 44.33 17.39
N ALA A 169 21.30 44.88 18.51
CA ALA A 169 22.20 44.18 19.41
C ALA A 169 21.47 42.99 20.06
N TYR A 170 21.86 41.76 19.68
CA TYR A 170 21.44 40.55 20.39
C TYR A 170 22.23 40.46 21.69
N THR A 171 21.59 40.70 22.83
CA THR A 171 22.19 40.51 24.16
C THR A 171 22.14 39.04 24.58
N ASP A 172 23.15 38.59 25.32
CA ASP A 172 23.28 37.23 25.89
C ASP A 172 22.29 36.95 27.05
N GLU A 173 21.05 37.46 26.96
CA GLU A 173 20.03 37.22 27.97
C GLU A 173 19.31 35.88 27.76
N LEU A 174 18.83 35.30 28.87
CA LEU A 174 18.12 34.02 28.87
C LEU A 174 16.83 34.14 28.04
N TRP A 175 16.47 33.07 27.32
CA TRP A 175 15.38 33.07 26.32
C TRP A 175 13.99 33.49 26.87
N TRP A 176 13.78 33.43 28.19
CA TRP A 176 12.54 33.89 28.82
C TRP A 176 12.46 35.41 29.01
N THR A 177 13.59 36.14 29.07
CA THR A 177 13.61 37.61 29.11
C THR A 177 13.29 38.22 27.74
N PHE A 178 13.44 37.45 26.66
CA PHE A 178 12.94 37.82 25.33
C PHE A 178 11.42 37.88 25.25
N LEU A 179 10.64 37.31 26.18
CA LEU A 179 9.17 37.44 26.14
C LEU A 179 8.67 38.88 26.37
N THR A 180 9.53 39.77 26.87
CA THR A 180 9.18 41.13 27.31
C THR A 180 9.62 42.27 26.37
N ASP A 181 10.62 42.08 25.50
CA ASP A 181 11.07 43.11 24.55
C ASP A 181 10.23 43.08 23.25
N ARG A 182 9.68 44.20 22.76
CA ARG A 182 8.43 44.16 21.95
C ARG A 182 8.59 43.70 20.50
N GLN A 183 9.69 44.04 19.80
CA GLN A 183 9.77 43.81 18.35
C GLN A 183 10.67 42.63 17.95
N ALA A 184 11.92 42.57 18.41
CA ALA A 184 12.84 41.47 18.11
C ALA A 184 12.32 40.10 18.63
N SER A 185 11.57 40.11 19.73
CA SER A 185 10.95 38.89 20.28
C SER A 185 9.74 38.37 19.50
N GLY A 186 9.01 39.24 18.79
CA GLY A 186 7.79 38.86 18.07
C GLY A 186 8.13 37.92 16.92
N PHE A 187 9.16 38.28 16.16
CA PHE A 187 9.73 37.45 15.09
C PHE A 187 10.23 36.10 15.62
N LEU A 188 11.06 36.08 16.67
CA LEU A 188 11.62 34.84 17.22
C LEU A 188 10.53 33.88 17.75
N ARG A 189 9.49 34.43 18.41
CA ARG A 189 8.35 33.64 18.90
C ARG A 189 7.53 33.05 17.74
N ALA A 190 7.21 33.86 16.74
CA ALA A 190 6.53 33.40 15.53
C ALA A 190 7.37 32.33 14.80
N GLY A 191 8.66 32.58 14.59
CA GLY A 191 9.60 31.65 13.98
C GLY A 191 9.69 30.31 14.71
N ALA A 192 9.82 30.33 16.04
CA ALA A 192 9.87 29.12 16.86
C ALA A 192 8.56 28.31 16.79
N VAL A 193 7.40 28.97 16.92
CA VAL A 193 6.10 28.31 16.80
C VAL A 193 5.92 27.69 15.42
N LEU A 194 6.26 28.41 14.35
CA LEU A 194 6.17 27.92 12.98
C LEU A 194 7.13 26.77 12.70
N ALA A 195 8.35 26.80 13.25
CA ALA A 195 9.30 25.70 13.17
C ALA A 195 8.78 24.45 13.87
N ILE A 196 8.24 24.58 15.10
CA ILE A 196 7.62 23.47 15.85
C ILE A 196 6.42 22.91 15.07
N LEU A 197 5.53 23.77 14.56
CA LEU A 197 4.39 23.32 13.75
C LEU A 197 4.84 22.58 12.49
N THR A 198 5.89 23.06 11.83
CA THR A 198 6.48 22.39 10.66
C THR A 198 7.02 21.01 11.02
N LEU A 199 7.75 20.90 12.13
CA LEU A 199 8.26 19.61 12.63
C LEU A 199 7.13 18.65 12.98
N VAL A 200 6.08 19.11 13.67
CA VAL A 200 4.89 18.30 13.99
C VAL A 200 4.20 17.82 12.71
N VAL A 201 4.01 18.70 11.73
CA VAL A 201 3.41 18.35 10.43
C VAL A 201 4.29 17.36 9.68
N ALA A 202 5.62 17.54 9.68
CA ALA A 202 6.57 16.64 9.02
C ALA A 202 6.61 15.27 9.69
N ALA A 203 6.74 15.22 11.02
CA ALA A 203 6.72 13.98 11.80
C ALA A 203 5.40 13.22 11.59
N ARG A 204 4.25 13.89 11.71
CA ARG A 204 2.95 13.30 11.40
C ARG A 204 2.88 12.81 9.96
N SER A 205 3.42 13.58 9.00
CA SER A 205 3.36 13.23 7.58
C SER A 205 4.23 12.03 7.21
N LEU A 206 5.34 11.82 7.92
CA LEU A 206 6.26 10.70 7.72
C LEU A 206 5.78 9.44 8.44
N LEU A 207 5.15 9.60 9.61
CA LEU A 207 4.74 8.49 10.47
C LEU A 207 3.32 7.96 10.17
N THR A 208 2.46 8.75 9.52
CA THR A 208 1.08 8.32 9.22
C THR A 208 0.96 7.68 7.83
N ALA A 209 0.21 6.58 7.77
CA ALA A 209 -0.18 5.92 6.53
C ALA A 209 -1.51 6.52 6.02
N PRO A 210 -1.52 7.28 4.91
CA PRO A 210 -2.76 7.86 4.40
C PRO A 210 -3.77 6.77 4.03
N GLY A 211 -4.98 6.87 4.59
CA GLY A 211 -6.09 5.95 4.33
C GLY A 211 -6.08 4.64 5.13
N ALA A 212 -4.99 4.27 5.80
CA ALA A 212 -4.90 2.99 6.51
C ALA A 212 -5.98 2.79 7.59
N GLY A 213 -6.41 3.86 8.27
CA GLY A 213 -7.46 3.80 9.29
C GLY A 213 -8.89 3.62 8.75
N GLN A 214 -9.10 3.71 7.43
CA GLN A 214 -10.42 3.54 6.79
C GLN A 214 -10.53 2.22 6.02
N HIS A 215 -9.41 1.58 5.70
CA HIS A 215 -9.33 0.40 4.84
C HIS A 215 -8.79 -0.78 5.63
N GLY A 216 -9.60 -1.23 6.58
CA GLY A 216 -9.31 -2.34 7.47
C GLY A 216 -9.53 -3.72 6.83
N PRO A 217 -9.37 -4.80 7.62
CA PRO A 217 -9.83 -6.14 7.27
C PRO A 217 -11.28 -6.16 6.77
N ALA A 218 -11.52 -6.92 5.71
CA ALA A 218 -12.84 -7.12 5.17
C ALA A 218 -13.76 -7.76 6.21
N SER A 219 -15.01 -7.30 6.23
CA SER A 219 -16.06 -7.91 7.03
C SER A 219 -16.39 -9.32 6.51
N PRO A 220 -16.96 -10.20 7.35
CA PRO A 220 -17.39 -11.53 6.91
C PRO A 220 -18.35 -11.49 5.70
N ALA A 221 -19.21 -10.48 5.61
CA ALA A 221 -20.12 -10.30 4.48
C ALA A 221 -19.38 -9.95 3.18
N GLU A 222 -18.33 -9.12 3.25
CA GLU A 222 -17.48 -8.82 2.10
C GLU A 222 -16.66 -10.04 1.67
N VAL A 223 -16.13 -10.81 2.63
CA VAL A 223 -15.44 -12.07 2.33
C VAL A 223 -16.37 -13.04 1.60
N GLU A 224 -17.62 -13.17 2.05
CA GLU A 224 -18.59 -14.05 1.41
C GLU A 224 -18.94 -13.59 -0.01
N ARG A 225 -19.14 -12.27 -0.21
CA ARG A 225 -19.34 -11.70 -1.54
C ARG A 225 -18.15 -11.96 -2.48
N ALA A 226 -16.92 -11.87 -1.98
CA ALA A 226 -15.74 -12.20 -2.76
C ALA A 226 -15.66 -13.70 -3.11
N ARG A 227 -16.13 -14.58 -2.22
CA ARG A 227 -16.25 -16.01 -2.52
C ARG A 227 -17.22 -16.28 -3.65
N GLU A 228 -18.39 -15.62 -3.63
CA GLU A 228 -19.37 -15.70 -4.71
C GLU A 228 -18.81 -15.18 -6.04
N ALA A 229 -18.07 -14.06 -6.00
CA ALA A 229 -17.38 -13.51 -7.17
C ALA A 229 -16.33 -14.49 -7.75
N LEU A 230 -15.54 -15.17 -6.90
CA LEU A 230 -14.60 -16.21 -7.35
C LEU A 230 -15.32 -17.39 -8.02
N ALA A 231 -16.43 -17.84 -7.43
CA ALA A 231 -17.20 -18.96 -7.96
C ALA A 231 -17.84 -18.66 -9.33
N GLN A 232 -18.11 -17.38 -9.62
CA GLN A 232 -18.70 -16.91 -10.87
C GLN A 232 -17.70 -16.21 -11.80
N ALA A 233 -16.40 -16.28 -11.49
CA ALA A 233 -15.38 -15.56 -12.23
C ALA A 233 -15.17 -16.17 -13.62
N ASP A 234 -15.05 -15.32 -14.64
CA ASP A 234 -14.56 -15.73 -15.95
C ASP A 234 -13.08 -16.10 -15.85
N GLU A 235 -12.31 -15.29 -15.10
CA GLU A 235 -10.89 -15.46 -14.88
C GLU A 235 -10.53 -15.10 -13.43
N ALA A 236 -9.91 -16.03 -12.73
CA ALA A 236 -9.40 -15.79 -11.38
C ALA A 236 -8.14 -16.62 -11.15
N ALA A 237 -7.04 -15.94 -10.83
CA ALA A 237 -5.82 -16.61 -10.40
C ALA A 237 -6.04 -17.26 -9.01
N PRO A 238 -5.40 -18.40 -8.71
CA PRO A 238 -5.56 -19.09 -7.43
C PRO A 238 -5.32 -18.19 -6.20
N GLU A 239 -4.44 -17.20 -6.29
CA GLU A 239 -4.12 -16.25 -5.21
C GLU A 239 -5.33 -15.39 -4.80
N GLY A 240 -6.37 -15.30 -5.63
CA GLY A 240 -7.63 -14.64 -5.28
C GLY A 240 -8.29 -15.24 -4.03
N TRP A 241 -8.10 -16.55 -3.79
CA TRP A 241 -8.60 -17.22 -2.59
C TRP A 241 -7.99 -16.70 -1.29
N LEU A 242 -6.82 -16.07 -1.32
CA LEU A 242 -6.23 -15.45 -0.13
C LEU A 242 -7.13 -14.35 0.45
N ALA A 243 -8.08 -13.79 -0.33
CA ALA A 243 -9.10 -12.89 0.19
C ALA A 243 -9.96 -13.51 1.32
N MET A 244 -10.13 -14.84 1.31
CA MET A 244 -10.94 -15.57 2.28
C MET A 244 -10.38 -15.52 3.70
N LEU A 245 -9.10 -15.21 3.86
CA LEU A 245 -8.46 -15.02 5.17
C LEU A 245 -8.98 -13.79 5.94
N GLY A 246 -9.76 -12.91 5.29
CA GLY A 246 -10.28 -11.67 5.88
C GLY A 246 -9.21 -10.64 6.25
N ASP A 247 -7.93 -10.96 6.07
CA ASP A 247 -6.77 -10.14 6.38
C ASP A 247 -6.38 -9.22 5.21
N LYS A 248 -7.31 -8.92 4.31
CA LYS A 248 -7.17 -7.92 3.26
C LYS A 248 -8.43 -7.06 3.23
N ALA A 249 -8.28 -5.80 2.87
CA ALA A 249 -9.42 -4.99 2.46
C ALA A 249 -9.82 -5.44 1.05
N LEU A 250 -11.09 -5.27 0.69
CA LEU A 250 -11.60 -5.66 -0.62
C LEU A 250 -12.18 -4.45 -1.35
N LEU A 251 -11.76 -4.25 -2.60
CA LEU A 251 -12.38 -3.29 -3.51
C LEU A 251 -13.20 -4.07 -4.52
N PHE A 252 -14.51 -3.87 -4.54
CA PHE A 252 -15.42 -4.50 -5.50
C PHE A 252 -15.65 -3.62 -6.73
N SER A 253 -15.91 -4.25 -7.87
CA SER A 253 -16.48 -3.58 -9.03
C SER A 253 -17.91 -3.08 -8.73
N PRO A 254 -18.46 -2.13 -9.52
CA PRO A 254 -19.82 -1.67 -9.34
C PRO A 254 -20.88 -2.79 -9.40
N SER A 255 -20.65 -3.83 -10.20
CA SER A 255 -21.54 -5.00 -10.24
C SER A 255 -21.41 -5.89 -9.00
N GLY A 256 -20.28 -5.82 -8.30
CA GLY A 256 -19.94 -6.70 -7.18
C GLY A 256 -19.44 -8.08 -7.58
N ARG A 257 -19.26 -8.33 -8.89
CA ARG A 257 -18.85 -9.64 -9.43
C ARG A 257 -17.35 -9.75 -9.64
N SER A 258 -16.61 -8.67 -9.41
CA SER A 258 -15.15 -8.66 -9.42
C SER A 258 -14.59 -7.93 -8.21
N PHE A 259 -13.39 -8.29 -7.76
CA PHE A 259 -12.73 -7.64 -6.64
C PHE A 259 -11.20 -7.62 -6.75
N ILE A 260 -10.59 -6.71 -5.99
CA ILE A 260 -9.16 -6.67 -5.69
C ILE A 260 -8.99 -6.76 -4.17
N ALA A 261 -8.14 -7.69 -3.71
CA ALA A 261 -7.75 -7.79 -2.32
C ALA A 261 -6.46 -7.02 -2.07
N TYR A 262 -6.42 -6.17 -1.03
CA TYR A 262 -5.28 -5.29 -0.78
C TYR A 262 -5.04 -4.96 0.70
N ARG A 263 -3.87 -4.38 0.98
CA ARG A 263 -3.50 -3.80 2.27
C ARG A 263 -2.89 -2.42 2.08
N VAL A 264 -3.02 -1.55 3.07
CA VAL A 264 -2.38 -0.23 3.08
C VAL A 264 -1.23 -0.24 4.08
N ARG A 265 -0.02 0.09 3.61
CA ARG A 265 1.17 0.24 4.47
C ARG A 265 1.94 1.50 4.08
N GLY A 266 2.10 2.41 5.05
CA GLY A 266 2.64 3.74 4.76
C GLY A 266 1.83 4.40 3.64
N ARG A 267 2.50 4.83 2.58
CA ARG A 267 1.85 5.43 1.40
C ARG A 267 1.57 4.43 0.28
N ARG A 268 1.82 3.14 0.46
CA ARG A 268 1.65 2.13 -0.59
C ARG A 268 0.38 1.32 -0.32
N TRP A 269 -0.45 1.25 -1.34
CA TRP A 269 -1.68 0.48 -1.36
C TRP A 269 -1.40 -0.76 -2.20
N ILE A 270 -1.24 -1.89 -1.54
CA ILE A 270 -0.65 -3.08 -2.14
C ILE A 270 -1.76 -4.09 -2.41
N ALA A 271 -2.14 -4.21 -3.67
CA ALA A 271 -2.99 -5.28 -4.18
C ALA A 271 -2.21 -6.60 -4.20
N MET A 272 -2.84 -7.66 -3.71
CA MET A 272 -2.32 -9.02 -3.75
C MET A 272 -2.92 -9.73 -4.96
N GLY A 273 -2.08 -10.01 -5.95
CA GLY A 273 -2.48 -10.69 -7.19
C GLY A 273 -3.24 -9.79 -8.15
N GLU A 274 -3.94 -10.43 -9.07
CA GLU A 274 -4.71 -9.81 -10.15
C GLU A 274 -6.17 -9.59 -9.72
N PRO A 275 -6.92 -8.69 -10.38
CA PRO A 275 -8.36 -8.61 -10.20
C PRO A 275 -9.03 -9.97 -10.48
N ALA A 276 -9.84 -10.44 -9.54
CA ALA A 276 -10.60 -11.68 -9.68
C ALA A 276 -12.05 -11.37 -10.05
N GLY A 277 -12.63 -12.09 -11.02
CA GLY A 277 -14.03 -11.92 -11.42
C GLY A 277 -14.23 -11.94 -12.94
N LEU A 278 -14.94 -10.94 -13.46
CA LEU A 278 -15.25 -10.82 -14.88
C LEU A 278 -14.08 -10.20 -15.64
N ALA A 279 -13.72 -10.82 -16.77
CA ALA A 279 -12.61 -10.33 -17.61
C ALA A 279 -12.88 -8.91 -18.14
N SER A 280 -14.16 -8.59 -18.41
CA SER A 280 -14.60 -7.26 -18.87
C SER A 280 -14.42 -6.14 -17.84
N GLU A 281 -14.39 -6.46 -16.55
CA GLU A 281 -14.27 -5.48 -15.46
C GLU A 281 -12.83 -5.26 -15.00
N ARG A 282 -11.89 -6.10 -15.43
CA ARG A 282 -10.50 -6.10 -14.98
C ARG A 282 -9.86 -4.73 -15.08
N ARG A 283 -9.88 -4.12 -16.27
CA ARG A 283 -9.20 -2.86 -16.55
C ARG A 283 -9.76 -1.72 -15.70
N ASP A 284 -11.08 -1.61 -15.64
CA ASP A 284 -11.76 -0.58 -14.85
C ASP A 284 -11.46 -0.73 -13.36
N LEU A 285 -11.35 -1.97 -12.86
CA LEU A 285 -11.03 -2.21 -11.46
C LEU A 285 -9.57 -1.85 -11.11
N LEU A 286 -8.61 -2.07 -12.03
CA LEU A 286 -7.23 -1.59 -11.86
C LEU A 286 -7.18 -0.07 -11.76
N TRP A 287 -7.88 0.64 -12.65
CA TRP A 287 -7.98 2.10 -12.62
C TRP A 287 -8.66 2.58 -11.35
N ALA A 288 -9.79 1.98 -10.95
CA ALA A 288 -10.49 2.32 -9.72
C ALA A 288 -9.59 2.15 -8.49
N PHE A 289 -8.77 1.09 -8.43
CA PHE A 289 -7.81 0.90 -7.35
C PHE A 289 -6.71 1.97 -7.34
N ALA A 290 -6.16 2.30 -8.51
CA ALA A 290 -5.15 3.35 -8.65
C ALA A 290 -5.69 4.75 -8.28
N GLU A 291 -6.88 5.09 -8.73
CA GLU A 291 -7.57 6.33 -8.42
C GLU A 291 -7.93 6.42 -6.93
N MET A 292 -8.38 5.30 -6.34
CA MET A 292 -8.63 5.22 -4.91
C MET A 292 -7.34 5.49 -4.12
N ALA A 293 -6.24 4.80 -4.43
CA ALA A 293 -4.96 5.03 -3.76
C ALA A 293 -4.47 6.48 -3.91
N ASP A 294 -4.55 7.06 -5.12
CA ASP A 294 -4.17 8.45 -5.36
C ASP A 294 -5.08 9.46 -4.65
N SER A 295 -6.37 9.14 -4.45
CA SER A 295 -7.31 10.00 -3.72
C SER A 295 -6.90 10.24 -2.26
N TYR A 296 -6.26 9.24 -1.63
CA TYR A 296 -5.62 9.34 -0.31
C TYR A 296 -4.18 9.86 -0.38
N GLY A 297 -3.63 10.13 -1.56
CA GLY A 297 -2.23 10.51 -1.75
C GLY A 297 -1.24 9.35 -1.53
N GLY A 298 -1.74 8.11 -1.62
CA GLY A 298 -0.95 6.89 -1.71
C GLY A 298 -0.59 6.53 -3.15
N ALA A 299 0.16 5.45 -3.31
CA ALA A 299 0.55 4.85 -4.58
C ALA A 299 -0.01 3.43 -4.66
N ALA A 300 -0.73 3.11 -5.72
CA ALA A 300 -1.15 1.74 -5.99
C ALA A 300 0.07 0.89 -6.36
N VAL A 301 0.16 -0.27 -5.73
CA VAL A 301 1.18 -1.28 -5.95
C VAL A 301 0.46 -2.58 -6.25
N PHE A 302 0.83 -3.26 -7.33
CA PHE A 302 0.31 -4.58 -7.67
C PHE A 302 1.43 -5.60 -7.46
N TYR A 303 1.22 -6.54 -6.54
CA TYR A 303 2.22 -7.54 -6.16
C TYR A 303 1.80 -8.94 -6.63
N SER A 304 2.77 -9.71 -7.15
CA SER A 304 2.59 -11.08 -7.63
C SER A 304 1.63 -11.23 -8.81
N VAL A 305 1.63 -10.25 -9.71
CA VAL A 305 0.84 -10.29 -10.96
C VAL A 305 1.56 -11.10 -12.03
N GLY A 306 0.82 -11.76 -12.91
CA GLY A 306 1.33 -12.53 -14.04
C GLY A 306 1.60 -11.69 -15.28
N GLU A 307 2.08 -12.36 -16.33
CA GLU A 307 2.45 -11.72 -17.60
C GLU A 307 1.24 -11.12 -18.35
N GLY A 308 0.04 -11.71 -18.15
CA GLY A 308 -1.19 -11.26 -18.82
C GLY A 308 -1.60 -9.83 -18.48
N LEU A 309 -1.18 -9.30 -17.32
CA LEU A 309 -1.52 -7.96 -16.86
C LEU A 309 -0.52 -6.88 -17.31
N LEU A 310 0.63 -7.27 -17.90
CA LEU A 310 1.72 -6.33 -18.20
C LEU A 310 1.30 -5.20 -19.15
N GLY A 311 0.44 -5.50 -20.14
CA GLY A 311 -0.09 -4.51 -21.08
C GLY A 311 -0.98 -3.46 -20.40
N ASP A 312 -1.85 -3.88 -19.50
CA ASP A 312 -2.71 -2.98 -18.72
C ASP A 312 -1.88 -2.09 -17.80
N LEU A 313 -0.92 -2.69 -17.08
CA LEU A 313 -0.04 -1.96 -16.15
C LEU A 313 0.87 -0.95 -16.88
N ALA A 314 1.35 -1.30 -18.07
CA ALA A 314 2.11 -0.39 -18.92
C ALA A 314 1.25 0.78 -19.42
N THR A 315 -0.01 0.51 -19.81
CA THR A 315 -0.98 1.54 -20.22
C THR A 315 -1.30 2.51 -19.09
N MET A 316 -1.28 2.05 -17.84
CA MET A 316 -1.41 2.89 -16.65
C MET A 316 -0.14 3.68 -16.29
N GLY A 317 0.97 3.50 -17.04
CA GLY A 317 2.24 4.18 -16.79
C GLY A 317 3.01 3.66 -15.57
N LEU A 318 2.77 2.41 -15.16
CA LEU A 318 3.43 1.81 -14.01
C LEU A 318 4.80 1.22 -14.39
N ALA A 319 5.77 1.40 -13.50
CA ALA A 319 7.04 0.71 -13.58
C ALA A 319 6.88 -0.73 -13.09
N VAL A 320 7.24 -1.70 -13.94
CA VAL A 320 7.09 -3.14 -13.65
C VAL A 320 8.46 -3.81 -13.47
N ARG A 321 8.60 -4.68 -12.48
CA ARG A 321 9.80 -5.50 -12.26
C ARG A 321 9.42 -6.91 -11.88
N LYS A 322 10.19 -7.90 -12.35
CA LYS A 322 10.04 -9.30 -11.96
C LYS A 322 10.41 -9.45 -10.47
N VAL A 323 9.65 -10.24 -9.73
CA VAL A 323 9.89 -10.53 -8.29
C VAL A 323 10.12 -11.99 -7.99
N GLY A 324 9.90 -12.87 -8.97
CA GLY A 324 10.14 -14.30 -8.84
C GLY A 324 9.48 -15.08 -9.96
N GLU A 325 9.41 -16.39 -9.79
CA GLU A 325 8.74 -17.30 -10.70
C GLU A 325 7.90 -18.30 -9.92
N THR A 326 6.76 -18.63 -10.50
CA THR A 326 5.89 -19.69 -10.01
C THR A 326 6.19 -20.98 -10.78
N ALA A 327 6.25 -22.11 -10.06
CA ALA A 327 6.48 -23.42 -10.67
C ALA A 327 5.15 -24.08 -11.04
N VAL A 328 4.82 -24.09 -12.34
CA VAL A 328 3.56 -24.67 -12.84
C VAL A 328 3.82 -25.99 -13.55
N VAL A 329 3.20 -27.06 -13.07
CA VAL A 329 3.22 -28.37 -13.73
C VAL A 329 2.07 -28.44 -14.72
N GLU A 330 2.39 -28.65 -15.99
CA GLU A 330 1.40 -28.95 -17.03
C GLU A 330 0.92 -30.40 -16.83
N ILE A 331 -0.36 -30.59 -16.49
CA ILE A 331 -0.92 -31.88 -16.12
C ILE A 331 -0.77 -32.90 -17.24
N ALA A 332 -1.02 -32.49 -18.49
CA ALA A 332 -0.90 -33.35 -19.67
C ALA A 332 0.53 -33.88 -19.90
N ALA A 333 1.55 -33.16 -19.41
CA ALA A 333 2.95 -33.56 -19.52
C ALA A 333 3.47 -34.28 -18.26
N PHE A 334 2.65 -34.40 -17.21
CA PHE A 334 3.06 -35.03 -15.97
C PHE A 334 2.99 -36.55 -16.10
N THR A 335 4.15 -37.20 -15.93
CA THR A 335 4.26 -38.66 -15.88
C THR A 335 5.25 -39.08 -14.81
N LEU A 336 5.03 -40.27 -14.26
CA LEU A 336 5.96 -40.95 -13.36
C LEU A 336 6.88 -41.92 -14.11
N GLU A 337 6.67 -42.11 -15.41
CA GLU A 337 7.46 -43.01 -16.24
C GLU A 337 8.82 -42.41 -16.64
N GLY A 338 9.73 -43.28 -17.07
CA GLY A 338 11.07 -42.90 -17.52
C GLY A 338 12.11 -42.75 -16.41
N LYS A 339 13.38 -42.72 -16.80
CA LYS A 339 14.54 -42.61 -15.89
C LYS A 339 14.56 -41.29 -15.11
N PRO A 340 14.26 -40.11 -15.70
CA PRO A 340 14.32 -38.83 -14.97
C PRO A 340 13.32 -38.73 -13.80
N ARG A 341 12.24 -39.53 -13.81
CA ARG A 341 11.18 -39.53 -12.79
C ARG A 341 11.36 -40.59 -11.71
N GLN A 342 12.49 -41.31 -11.71
CA GLN A 342 12.78 -42.38 -10.74
C GLN A 342 12.65 -41.91 -9.29
N ASN A 343 13.16 -40.70 -8.97
CA ASN A 343 13.08 -40.15 -7.62
C ASN A 343 11.63 -39.96 -7.13
N LEU A 344 10.73 -39.55 -8.02
CA LEU A 344 9.30 -39.38 -7.70
C LEU A 344 8.65 -40.74 -7.39
N ARG A 345 8.91 -41.77 -8.21
CA ARG A 345 8.41 -43.13 -7.97
C ARG A 345 8.95 -43.71 -6.67
N THR A 346 10.25 -43.51 -6.40
CA THR A 346 10.87 -43.97 -5.17
C THR A 346 10.23 -43.32 -3.94
N ALA A 347 9.93 -42.02 -4.00
CA ALA A 347 9.24 -41.32 -2.91
C ALA A 347 7.84 -41.89 -2.64
N ILE A 348 7.04 -42.15 -3.68
CA ILE A 348 5.72 -42.78 -3.54
C ILE A 348 5.83 -44.17 -2.92
N ASN A 349 6.63 -45.05 -3.53
CA ASN A 349 6.77 -46.44 -3.09
C ASN A 349 7.31 -46.53 -1.67
N ARG A 350 8.12 -45.56 -1.25
CA ARG A 350 8.63 -45.47 0.12
C ARG A 350 7.54 -45.03 1.09
N ALA A 351 6.83 -43.94 0.80
CA ALA A 351 5.77 -43.44 1.66
C ALA A 351 4.68 -44.49 1.88
N GLU A 352 4.25 -45.19 0.83
CA GLU A 352 3.21 -46.24 0.94
C GLU A 352 3.70 -47.47 1.70
N ARG A 353 4.97 -47.86 1.54
CA ARG A 353 5.58 -48.96 2.32
C ARG A 353 5.65 -48.62 3.81
N GLU A 354 5.86 -47.35 4.14
CA GLU A 354 5.86 -46.83 5.51
C GLU A 354 4.44 -46.54 6.03
N GLY A 355 3.39 -46.97 5.30
CA GLY A 355 2.00 -46.95 5.73
C GLY A 355 1.25 -45.66 5.44
N ALA A 356 1.84 -44.72 4.68
CA ALA A 356 1.18 -43.48 4.32
C ALA A 356 0.04 -43.72 3.31
N SER A 357 -1.11 -43.08 3.51
CA SER A 357 -2.21 -43.08 2.54
C SER A 357 -2.77 -41.69 2.32
N PHE A 358 -2.89 -41.30 1.05
CA PHE A 358 -3.47 -40.03 0.62
C PHE A 358 -4.99 -40.10 0.47
N GLU A 359 -5.66 -39.02 0.86
CA GLU A 359 -7.08 -38.78 0.63
C GLU A 359 -7.29 -37.32 0.24
N MET A 360 -8.20 -37.07 -0.71
CA MET A 360 -8.66 -35.72 -1.01
C MET A 360 -10.05 -35.53 -0.41
N LEU A 361 -10.15 -34.58 0.51
CA LEU A 361 -11.40 -34.23 1.17
C LEU A 361 -12.06 -33.03 0.48
N PRO A 362 -13.40 -33.02 0.32
CA PRO A 362 -14.11 -31.88 -0.26
C PRO A 362 -14.09 -30.67 0.69
N PRO A 363 -14.35 -29.45 0.18
CA PRO A 363 -14.69 -28.30 1.03
C PRO A 363 -15.77 -28.67 2.06
N GLY A 364 -15.66 -28.16 3.28
CA GLY A 364 -16.53 -28.51 4.42
C GLY A 364 -15.97 -29.59 5.36
N SER A 365 -14.81 -30.17 5.03
CA SER A 365 -14.24 -31.30 5.79
C SER A 365 -13.23 -30.90 6.86
N ALA A 366 -12.70 -29.67 6.83
CA ALA A 366 -11.66 -29.22 7.75
C ALA A 366 -12.20 -29.09 9.19
N GLY A 367 -13.47 -28.68 9.34
CA GLY A 367 -14.12 -28.58 10.66
C GLY A 367 -14.13 -29.89 11.44
N ALA A 368 -14.41 -31.02 10.77
CA ALA A 368 -14.42 -32.35 11.40
C ALA A 368 -13.01 -32.84 11.79
N LEU A 369 -11.96 -32.30 11.16
CA LEU A 369 -10.56 -32.65 11.39
C LEU A 369 -9.78 -31.54 12.11
N ALA A 370 -10.48 -30.61 12.78
CA ALA A 370 -9.89 -29.42 13.38
C ALA A 370 -8.71 -29.73 14.31
N GLU A 371 -8.88 -30.68 15.23
CA GLU A 371 -7.86 -31.09 16.20
C GLU A 371 -6.63 -31.74 15.51
N PRO A 372 -6.78 -32.81 14.68
CA PRO A 372 -5.66 -33.37 13.93
C PRO A 372 -4.91 -32.37 13.05
N LEU A 373 -5.63 -31.51 12.33
CA LEU A 373 -5.02 -30.50 11.45
C LEU A 373 -4.22 -29.49 12.25
N ARG A 374 -4.76 -29.04 13.39
CA ARG A 374 -4.08 -28.11 14.30
C ARG A 374 -2.80 -28.73 14.86
N ALA A 375 -2.85 -29.99 15.27
CA ALA A 375 -1.68 -30.71 15.78
C ALA A 375 -0.54 -30.78 14.74
N VAL A 376 -0.85 -31.09 13.48
CA VAL A 376 0.16 -31.08 12.40
C VAL A 376 0.68 -29.67 12.14
N SER A 377 -0.22 -28.69 12.14
CA SER A 377 0.12 -27.29 11.92
C SER A 377 1.05 -26.73 12.99
N ASP A 378 0.75 -26.96 14.27
CA ASP A 378 1.55 -26.48 15.41
C ASP A 378 2.93 -27.15 15.43
N ALA A 379 2.98 -28.47 15.22
CA ALA A 379 4.25 -29.20 15.14
C ALA A 379 5.16 -28.68 14.01
N TRP A 380 4.58 -28.36 12.84
CA TRP A 380 5.31 -27.78 11.72
C TRP A 380 5.82 -26.37 12.04
N LEU A 381 5.00 -25.53 12.68
CA LEU A 381 5.39 -24.17 13.07
C LEU A 381 6.52 -24.17 14.10
N ASP A 382 6.50 -25.08 15.08
CA ASP A 382 7.53 -25.18 16.11
C ASP A 382 8.92 -25.46 15.51
N GLU A 383 8.98 -26.25 14.44
CA GLU A 383 10.21 -26.52 13.68
C GLU A 383 10.65 -25.30 12.82
N HIS A 384 9.70 -24.48 12.35
CA HIS A 384 9.93 -23.41 11.36
C HIS A 384 9.84 -21.98 11.93
N THR A 385 10.21 -21.76 13.19
CA THR A 385 10.28 -20.43 13.85
C THR A 385 8.92 -19.82 14.29
N GLY A 386 7.86 -20.63 14.35
CA GLY A 386 6.71 -20.46 15.25
C GLY A 386 5.70 -19.35 14.96
N GLN A 387 5.78 -18.64 13.84
CA GLN A 387 4.81 -17.58 13.51
C GLN A 387 4.15 -17.78 12.16
N GLU A 388 2.82 -17.71 12.17
CA GLU A 388 2.01 -17.63 10.97
C GLU A 388 2.37 -16.41 10.13
N LYS A 389 2.26 -16.57 8.81
CA LYS A 389 2.39 -15.47 7.86
C LYS A 389 1.01 -14.94 7.49
N ALA A 390 0.99 -13.82 6.79
CA ALA A 390 -0.24 -13.15 6.37
C ALA A 390 -0.10 -12.59 4.95
N PHE A 391 -1.13 -11.87 4.49
CA PHE A 391 -1.17 -11.09 3.26
C PHE A 391 -1.00 -11.92 1.97
N SER A 392 0.23 -12.35 1.67
CA SER A 392 0.62 -13.07 0.46
C SER A 392 0.70 -14.59 0.64
N LEU A 393 0.44 -15.10 1.84
CA LEU A 393 0.48 -16.52 2.19
C LEU A 393 -0.72 -16.86 3.07
N GLY A 394 -1.21 -18.10 2.93
CA GLY A 394 -2.17 -18.68 3.86
C GLY A 394 -1.63 -18.84 5.27
N ARG A 395 -2.55 -19.00 6.22
CA ARG A 395 -2.29 -19.38 7.61
C ARG A 395 -3.26 -20.47 8.05
N PHE A 396 -2.96 -21.12 9.17
CA PHE A 396 -3.90 -22.06 9.76
C PHE A 396 -5.13 -21.33 10.28
N ASP A 397 -6.21 -21.46 9.54
CA ASP A 397 -7.51 -20.84 9.81
C ASP A 397 -8.56 -21.83 9.32
N LEU A 398 -9.37 -22.37 10.25
CA LEU A 398 -10.28 -23.48 9.92
C LEU A 398 -11.32 -23.04 8.91
N ASP A 399 -11.90 -21.84 9.04
CA ASP A 399 -12.89 -21.31 8.10
C ASP A 399 -12.30 -21.12 6.71
N TYR A 400 -11.01 -20.78 6.62
CA TYR A 400 -10.29 -20.69 5.35
C TYR A 400 -10.05 -22.07 4.73
N LEU A 401 -9.53 -23.03 5.51
CA LEU A 401 -9.26 -24.39 5.04
C LEU A 401 -10.55 -25.09 4.59
N ASP A 402 -11.65 -24.88 5.30
CA ASP A 402 -12.95 -25.50 5.03
C ASP A 402 -13.57 -25.02 3.71
N ARG A 403 -13.12 -23.88 3.17
CA ARG A 403 -13.62 -23.33 1.89
C ARG A 403 -13.00 -23.98 0.66
N THR A 404 -11.99 -24.84 0.82
CA THR A 404 -11.20 -25.37 -0.29
C THR A 404 -11.00 -26.89 -0.18
N PRO A 405 -10.74 -27.61 -1.29
CA PRO A 405 -10.35 -29.02 -1.22
C PRO A 405 -9.11 -29.20 -0.34
N LEU A 406 -9.13 -30.24 0.49
CA LEU A 406 -8.09 -30.51 1.48
C LEU A 406 -7.44 -31.87 1.20
N ALA A 407 -6.20 -31.83 0.73
CA ALA A 407 -5.36 -33.00 0.57
C ALA A 407 -4.81 -33.41 1.94
N VAL A 408 -5.06 -34.63 2.37
CA VAL A 408 -4.55 -35.17 3.65
C VAL A 408 -3.73 -36.44 3.43
N VAL A 409 -2.74 -36.63 4.28
CA VAL A 409 -1.98 -37.88 4.36
C VAL A 409 -2.15 -38.46 5.75
N TRP A 410 -2.65 -39.68 5.79
CA TRP A 410 -2.74 -40.50 7.00
C TRP A 410 -1.50 -41.37 7.12
N GLY A 411 -0.98 -41.54 8.34
CA GLY A 411 0.14 -42.42 8.64
C GLY A 411 -0.29 -43.87 8.85
N ALA A 412 0.69 -44.71 9.21
CA ALA A 412 0.45 -46.07 9.66
C ALA A 412 -0.45 -46.09 10.92
N VAL A 413 -1.18 -47.18 11.10
CA VAL A 413 -2.01 -47.39 12.30
C VAL A 413 -1.11 -47.40 13.53
N ASP A 414 -1.40 -46.54 14.52
CA ASP A 414 -0.67 -46.47 15.79
C ASP A 414 -1.00 -47.66 16.70
N GLU A 415 -0.25 -47.82 17.81
CA GLU A 415 -0.49 -48.89 18.79
C GLU A 415 -1.91 -48.86 19.39
N ALA A 416 -2.59 -47.70 19.33
CA ALA A 416 -3.96 -47.51 19.78
C ALA A 416 -5.01 -47.79 18.68
N GLY A 417 -4.60 -48.29 17.51
CA GLY A 417 -5.50 -48.62 16.40
C GLY A 417 -5.97 -47.41 15.59
N ARG A 418 -5.40 -46.22 15.79
CA ARG A 418 -5.80 -44.98 15.10
C ARG A 418 -4.87 -44.68 13.94
N ARG A 419 -5.39 -44.02 12.91
CA ARG A 419 -4.58 -43.52 11.79
C ARG A 419 -4.29 -42.03 12.02
N PRO A 420 -3.07 -41.64 12.40
CA PRO A 420 -2.75 -40.24 12.64
C PRO A 420 -2.71 -39.47 11.33
N LEU A 421 -3.24 -38.24 11.32
CA LEU A 421 -3.00 -37.30 10.24
C LEU A 421 -1.56 -36.81 10.36
N ILE A 422 -0.77 -36.99 9.30
CA ILE A 422 0.67 -36.69 9.31
C ILE A 422 1.06 -35.55 8.38
N ALA A 423 0.23 -35.24 7.37
CA ALA A 423 0.42 -34.08 6.52
C ALA A 423 -0.92 -33.61 5.94
N PHE A 424 -0.99 -32.32 5.60
CA PHE A 424 -2.12 -31.77 4.85
C PHE A 424 -1.67 -30.64 3.93
N ALA A 425 -2.49 -30.37 2.91
CA ALA A 425 -2.42 -29.19 2.09
C ALA A 425 -3.80 -28.77 1.59
N ASN A 426 -4.06 -27.47 1.52
CA ASN A 426 -5.26 -26.97 0.86
C ASN A 426 -4.96 -26.56 -0.59
N LEU A 427 -5.93 -26.80 -1.47
CA LEU A 427 -5.81 -26.52 -2.90
C LEU A 427 -6.74 -25.39 -3.31
N LEU A 428 -6.18 -24.37 -3.97
CA LEU A 428 -6.87 -23.17 -4.41
C LEU A 428 -7.26 -23.30 -5.89
N PRO A 429 -8.53 -23.56 -6.22
CA PRO A 429 -8.96 -23.66 -7.61
C PRO A 429 -9.04 -22.26 -8.25
N GLY A 430 -8.30 -22.05 -9.33
CA GLY A 430 -8.44 -20.89 -10.21
C GLY A 430 -9.50 -21.11 -11.29
N SER A 431 -10.03 -20.02 -11.82
CA SER A 431 -10.99 -19.99 -12.93
C SER A 431 -10.30 -19.51 -14.20
N ALA A 432 -10.62 -20.13 -15.33
CA ALA A 432 -10.11 -19.76 -16.64
C ALA A 432 -11.26 -19.47 -17.62
N ALA A 433 -10.98 -18.61 -18.61
CA ALA A 433 -11.99 -18.16 -19.55
C ALA A 433 -12.61 -19.32 -20.35
N GLN A 434 -13.94 -19.28 -20.49
CA GLN A 434 -14.73 -19.98 -21.52
C GLN A 434 -14.32 -21.46 -21.76
N GLY A 435 -14.49 -22.31 -20.74
CA GLY A 435 -14.33 -23.76 -20.88
C GLY A 435 -12.88 -24.24 -20.99
N ALA A 436 -11.89 -23.34 -20.88
CA ALA A 436 -10.50 -23.73 -20.73
C ALA A 436 -10.30 -24.45 -19.39
N PRO A 437 -9.55 -25.56 -19.37
CA PRO A 437 -9.24 -26.25 -18.13
C PRO A 437 -8.42 -25.33 -17.20
N GLY A 438 -8.92 -25.18 -15.98
CA GLY A 438 -8.40 -24.23 -14.99
C GLY A 438 -7.00 -24.58 -14.47
N GLU A 439 -6.53 -23.78 -13.52
CA GLU A 439 -5.31 -23.99 -12.76
C GLU A 439 -5.67 -24.20 -11.30
N VAL A 440 -4.96 -25.07 -10.59
CA VAL A 440 -5.13 -25.24 -9.14
C VAL A 440 -3.78 -25.04 -8.47
N ALA A 441 -3.73 -24.26 -7.39
CA ALA A 441 -2.49 -24.00 -6.65
C ALA A 441 -2.52 -24.65 -5.27
N ILE A 442 -1.35 -25.00 -4.76
CA ILE A 442 -1.19 -25.31 -3.33
C ILE A 442 -0.94 -24.01 -2.54
N ASP A 443 -1.46 -23.91 -1.33
CA ASP A 443 -1.18 -22.78 -0.41
C ASP A 443 -0.48 -23.23 0.86
N LEU A 444 -1.21 -23.72 1.86
CA LEU A 444 -0.59 -24.40 2.99
C LEU A 444 -0.19 -25.80 2.57
N MET A 445 1.00 -26.20 2.99
CA MET A 445 1.45 -27.58 2.95
C MET A 445 2.28 -27.84 4.20
N ARG A 446 1.74 -28.63 5.12
CA ARG A 446 2.35 -28.90 6.43
C ARG A 446 2.42 -30.39 6.68
N HIS A 447 3.42 -30.80 7.43
CA HIS A 447 3.64 -32.19 7.83
C HIS A 447 4.24 -32.23 9.22
N ARG A 448 4.05 -33.34 9.92
CA ARG A 448 4.66 -33.57 11.21
C ARG A 448 6.16 -33.91 11.04
N PRO A 449 7.02 -33.58 12.00
CA PRO A 449 8.44 -33.93 11.97
C PRO A 449 8.70 -35.45 11.95
N ASP A 450 7.78 -36.25 12.50
CA ASP A 450 7.83 -37.71 12.51
C ASP A 450 7.22 -38.35 11.25
N ALA A 451 6.83 -37.55 10.25
CA ALA A 451 6.31 -38.07 9.00
C ALA A 451 7.40 -38.79 8.19
N PRO A 452 7.04 -39.87 7.47
CA PRO A 452 7.99 -40.69 6.74
C PRO A 452 8.72 -39.88 5.65
N PRO A 453 10.03 -40.14 5.40
CA PRO A 453 10.80 -39.36 4.45
C PRO A 453 10.19 -39.40 3.04
N GLY A 454 9.97 -38.21 2.47
CA GLY A 454 9.32 -38.05 1.17
C GLY A 454 7.81 -37.84 1.22
N VAL A 455 7.20 -37.67 2.41
CA VAL A 455 5.76 -37.36 2.55
C VAL A 455 5.32 -36.13 1.75
N MET A 456 6.17 -35.10 1.65
CA MET A 456 5.85 -33.91 0.84
C MET A 456 5.81 -34.24 -0.66
N ASP A 457 6.77 -35.04 -1.14
CA ASP A 457 6.81 -35.47 -2.53
C ASP A 457 5.58 -36.30 -2.86
N TYR A 458 5.22 -37.23 -1.96
CA TYR A 458 4.01 -38.02 -2.05
C TYR A 458 2.75 -37.14 -2.13
N LEU A 459 2.61 -36.17 -1.22
CA LEU A 459 1.48 -35.24 -1.18
C LEU A 459 1.37 -34.40 -2.46
N PHE A 460 2.48 -33.87 -2.98
CA PHE A 460 2.50 -33.16 -4.27
C PHE A 460 2.09 -34.05 -5.43
N ILE A 461 2.70 -35.23 -5.56
CA ILE A 461 2.43 -36.14 -6.68
C ILE A 461 0.94 -36.55 -6.69
N ARG A 462 0.40 -36.91 -5.52
CA ARG A 462 -1.01 -37.31 -5.40
C ARG A 462 -1.97 -36.16 -5.65
N SER A 463 -1.60 -34.94 -5.27
CA SER A 463 -2.39 -33.74 -5.57
C SER A 463 -2.39 -33.41 -7.07
N ILE A 464 -1.25 -33.55 -7.75
CA ILE A 464 -1.14 -33.39 -9.21
C ILE A 464 -2.00 -34.44 -9.94
N GLN A 465 -1.94 -35.70 -9.50
CA GLN A 465 -2.77 -36.78 -10.06
C GLN A 465 -4.26 -36.52 -9.84
N TRP A 466 -4.66 -36.08 -8.64
CA TRP A 466 -6.04 -35.69 -8.36
C TRP A 466 -6.48 -34.53 -9.27
N ALA A 467 -5.65 -33.51 -9.43
CA ALA A 467 -5.97 -32.37 -10.29
C ALA A 467 -6.20 -32.78 -11.74
N GLY A 468 -5.41 -33.72 -12.25
CA GLY A 468 -5.65 -34.32 -13.57
C GLY A 468 -6.94 -35.12 -13.66
N ALA A 469 -7.30 -35.87 -12.61
CA ALA A 469 -8.58 -36.57 -12.55
C ALA A 469 -9.79 -35.61 -12.50
N GLN A 470 -9.62 -34.39 -11.98
CA GLN A 470 -10.65 -33.33 -11.98
C GLN A 470 -10.66 -32.49 -13.27
N GLY A 471 -9.77 -32.75 -14.23
CA GLY A 471 -9.71 -32.03 -15.50
C GLY A 471 -9.01 -30.68 -15.45
N PHE A 472 -8.22 -30.38 -14.41
CA PHE A 472 -7.37 -29.18 -14.43
C PHE A 472 -6.24 -29.33 -15.47
N ALA A 473 -5.87 -28.22 -16.10
CA ALA A 473 -4.76 -28.21 -17.06
C ALA A 473 -3.41 -28.13 -16.35
N ARG A 474 -3.39 -27.44 -15.21
CA ARG A 474 -2.18 -26.91 -14.59
C ARG A 474 -2.25 -27.04 -13.08
N PHE A 475 -1.12 -27.42 -12.48
CA PHE A 475 -0.93 -27.44 -11.03
C PHE A 475 0.19 -26.49 -10.63
N ASP A 476 -0.14 -25.47 -9.86
CA ASP A 476 0.80 -24.49 -9.33
C ASP A 476 1.37 -24.95 -7.98
N LEU A 477 2.68 -25.17 -7.94
CA LEU A 477 3.43 -25.58 -6.74
C LEU A 477 3.77 -24.39 -5.81
N GLY A 478 3.32 -23.18 -6.15
CA GLY A 478 3.55 -21.91 -5.48
C GLY A 478 4.78 -21.17 -5.99
N LEU A 479 4.94 -19.93 -5.50
CA LEU A 479 6.04 -19.03 -5.83
C LEU A 479 7.42 -19.56 -5.37
N ALA A 480 8.45 -19.31 -6.17
CA ALA A 480 9.86 -19.31 -5.78
C ALA A 480 10.35 -17.85 -5.84
N PRO A 481 10.35 -17.13 -4.70
CA PRO A 481 10.71 -15.71 -4.66
C PRO A 481 12.08 -15.45 -5.25
N LEU A 482 12.24 -14.32 -5.92
CA LEU A 482 13.50 -13.80 -6.49
C LEU A 482 14.18 -14.71 -7.53
N SER A 483 13.58 -15.85 -7.85
CA SER A 483 14.08 -16.73 -8.89
C SER A 483 13.90 -16.14 -10.30
N GLY A 484 14.81 -16.49 -11.20
CA GLY A 484 14.81 -15.97 -12.57
C GLY A 484 15.13 -14.48 -12.69
N LEU A 485 15.71 -13.88 -11.64
CA LEU A 485 16.37 -12.57 -11.71
C LEU A 485 17.78 -12.75 -12.25
N GLU A 486 18.16 -11.96 -13.24
CA GLU A 486 19.51 -12.00 -13.83
C GLU A 486 20.41 -10.92 -13.21
N ASP A 487 21.57 -11.32 -12.70
CA ASP A 487 22.62 -10.39 -12.26
C ASP A 487 23.58 -10.06 -13.42
N ARG A 488 23.09 -9.29 -14.38
CA ARG A 488 23.92 -8.75 -15.48
C ARG A 488 24.36 -7.32 -15.16
N ARG A 489 25.45 -6.85 -15.76
CA ARG A 489 26.01 -5.50 -15.53
C ARG A 489 25.00 -4.35 -15.74
N LEU A 490 24.02 -4.53 -16.64
CA LEU A 490 22.95 -3.56 -16.92
C LEU A 490 21.66 -3.80 -16.13
N ALA A 491 21.63 -4.81 -15.26
CA ALA A 491 20.47 -5.13 -14.45
C ALA A 491 20.20 -3.98 -13.45
N PRO A 492 18.93 -3.56 -13.27
CA PRO A 492 18.58 -2.53 -12.30
C PRO A 492 19.06 -2.91 -10.89
N VAL A 493 19.35 -1.92 -10.04
CA VAL A 493 19.74 -2.13 -8.63
C VAL A 493 18.75 -3.06 -7.91
N PHE A 494 17.46 -2.98 -8.24
CA PHE A 494 16.43 -3.90 -7.74
C PHE A 494 16.73 -5.38 -8.05
N ALA A 495 17.12 -5.70 -9.28
CA ALA A 495 17.45 -7.06 -9.69
C ALA A 495 18.74 -7.55 -9.03
N ARG A 496 19.73 -6.67 -8.88
CA ARG A 496 21.00 -6.99 -8.21
C ARG A 496 20.85 -7.24 -6.71
N VAL A 497 20.08 -6.37 -6.02
CA VAL A 497 19.76 -6.55 -4.60
C VAL A 497 18.86 -7.77 -4.40
N GLY A 498 17.90 -8.01 -5.30
CA GLY A 498 17.06 -9.21 -5.29
C GLY A 498 17.86 -10.50 -5.51
N ALA A 499 18.79 -10.51 -6.47
CA ALA A 499 19.69 -11.64 -6.71
C ALA A 499 20.58 -11.92 -5.49
N LEU A 500 21.19 -10.88 -4.90
CA LEU A 500 21.99 -11.01 -3.69
C LEU A 500 21.17 -11.57 -2.51
N VAL A 501 19.93 -11.10 -2.30
CA VAL A 501 19.04 -11.64 -1.27
C VAL A 501 18.59 -13.07 -1.58
N PHE A 502 18.49 -13.47 -2.85
CA PHE A 502 18.19 -14.85 -3.22
C PHE A 502 19.37 -15.80 -2.97
N GLU A 503 20.58 -15.36 -3.29
CA GLU A 503 21.83 -16.11 -3.11
C GLU A 503 22.25 -16.21 -1.63
N GLU A 504 22.18 -15.10 -0.88
CA GLU A 504 22.58 -15.03 0.53
C GLU A 504 21.43 -15.32 1.52
N GLY A 505 20.17 -15.12 1.09
CA GLY A 505 18.97 -15.28 1.94
C GLY A 505 18.57 -16.74 2.22
N GLY A 506 19.38 -17.70 1.81
CA GLY A 506 19.25 -19.12 2.19
C GLY A 506 19.13 -19.33 3.70
N ALA A 507 19.72 -18.44 4.51
CA ALA A 507 19.69 -18.51 5.98
C ALA A 507 18.39 -18.01 6.64
N LEU A 508 17.58 -17.18 5.97
CA LEU A 508 16.34 -16.62 6.54
C LEU A 508 15.06 -17.18 5.93
N TYR A 509 15.13 -17.75 4.71
CA TYR A 509 13.93 -18.18 3.97
C TYR A 509 14.11 -19.42 3.06
N GLY A 510 15.31 -20.00 2.92
CA GLY A 510 15.50 -21.24 2.16
C GLY A 510 15.12 -21.19 0.67
N PHE A 511 15.08 -20.00 0.05
CA PHE A 511 14.50 -19.78 -1.28
C PHE A 511 15.16 -20.59 -2.42
N GLN A 512 16.48 -20.74 -2.40
CA GLN A 512 17.20 -21.55 -3.39
C GLN A 512 16.88 -23.05 -3.25
N GLY A 513 16.74 -23.53 -2.01
CA GLY A 513 16.28 -24.88 -1.71
C GLY A 513 14.87 -25.13 -2.25
N LEU A 514 13.99 -24.13 -2.18
CA LEU A 514 12.62 -24.23 -2.68
C LEU A 514 12.55 -24.34 -4.21
N ARG A 515 13.35 -23.57 -4.97
CA ARG A 515 13.42 -23.68 -6.44
C ARG A 515 13.95 -25.05 -6.87
N THR A 516 15.05 -25.49 -6.27
CA THR A 516 15.66 -26.79 -6.55
C THR A 516 14.70 -27.92 -6.22
N TYR A 517 14.03 -27.83 -5.06
CA TYR A 517 13.00 -28.79 -4.66
C TYR A 517 11.87 -28.88 -5.68
N LYS A 518 11.33 -27.74 -6.16
CA LYS A 518 10.23 -27.72 -7.13
C LYS A 518 10.66 -28.17 -8.53
N SER A 519 11.93 -28.03 -8.89
CA SER A 519 12.46 -28.40 -10.21
C SER A 519 12.33 -29.90 -10.53
N LYS A 520 12.28 -30.78 -9.51
CA LYS A 520 12.10 -32.23 -9.70
C LYS A 520 10.75 -32.63 -10.29
N PHE A 521 9.77 -31.73 -10.25
CA PHE A 521 8.46 -31.94 -10.88
C PHE A 521 8.46 -31.54 -12.37
N PHE A 522 9.58 -31.01 -12.86
CA PHE A 522 9.77 -30.47 -14.21
C PHE A 522 8.69 -29.42 -14.57
N PRO A 523 8.56 -28.36 -13.74
CA PRO A 523 7.58 -27.31 -13.99
C PRO A 523 7.99 -26.40 -15.15
N VAL A 524 7.01 -25.73 -15.74
CA VAL A 524 7.17 -24.50 -16.49
C VAL A 524 7.25 -23.34 -15.50
N TRP A 525 8.33 -22.57 -15.54
CA TRP A 525 8.52 -21.41 -14.69
C TRP A 525 7.81 -20.19 -15.29
N ARG A 526 6.84 -19.62 -14.57
CA ARG A 526 6.11 -18.41 -15.00
C ARG A 526 6.53 -17.21 -14.18
N SER A 527 6.89 -16.11 -14.85
CA SER A 527 7.34 -14.90 -14.17
C SER A 527 6.20 -14.24 -13.39
N ARG A 528 6.52 -13.73 -12.20
CA ARG A 528 5.64 -12.88 -11.40
C ARG A 528 6.27 -11.52 -11.20
N PHE A 529 5.43 -10.48 -11.16
CA PHE A 529 5.88 -9.10 -11.19
C PHE A 529 5.33 -8.27 -10.02
N ILE A 530 6.03 -7.18 -9.74
CA ILE A 530 5.56 -6.06 -8.94
C ILE A 530 5.47 -4.82 -9.83
N ALA A 531 4.40 -4.06 -9.70
CA ALA A 531 4.18 -2.83 -10.45
C ALA A 531 3.76 -1.68 -9.53
N ALA A 532 4.30 -0.49 -9.77
CA ALA A 532 3.93 0.73 -9.04
C ALA A 532 4.19 1.98 -9.91
N PRO A 533 3.63 3.17 -9.58
CA PRO A 533 3.99 4.40 -10.27
C PRO A 533 5.50 4.62 -10.29
N ALA A 534 6.05 5.15 -11.37
CA ALA A 534 7.51 5.31 -11.54
C ALA A 534 8.20 6.10 -10.40
N ALA A 535 7.46 7.01 -9.74
CA ALA A 535 7.95 7.75 -8.58
C ALA A 535 8.04 6.92 -7.28
N THR A 536 7.53 5.68 -7.28
CA THR A 536 7.51 4.77 -6.13
C THR A 536 8.70 3.82 -6.20
N PRO A 537 9.63 3.84 -5.23
CA PRO A 537 10.73 2.90 -5.20
C PRO A 537 10.23 1.47 -4.98
N LEU A 538 10.32 0.62 -6.01
CA LEU A 538 9.93 -0.78 -5.95
C LEU A 538 10.63 -1.62 -4.87
N PRO A 539 11.93 -1.40 -4.53
CA PRO A 539 12.54 -2.10 -3.40
C PRO A 539 11.81 -1.84 -2.07
N LEU A 540 11.35 -0.62 -1.83
CA LEU A 540 10.61 -0.27 -0.62
C LEU A 540 9.18 -0.82 -0.65
N ALA A 541 8.56 -0.92 -1.82
CA ALA A 541 7.27 -1.60 -1.98
C ALA A 541 7.39 -3.10 -1.66
N LEU A 542 8.48 -3.75 -2.10
CA LEU A 542 8.76 -5.15 -1.77
C LEU A 542 9.05 -5.34 -0.28
N LEU A 543 9.77 -4.42 0.37
CA LEU A 543 9.96 -4.44 1.82
C LEU A 543 8.61 -4.35 2.56
N ASP A 544 7.69 -3.50 2.10
CA ASP A 544 6.36 -3.41 2.70
C ASP A 544 5.55 -4.68 2.51
N VAL A 545 5.66 -5.36 1.36
CA VAL A 545 5.10 -6.70 1.17
C VAL A 545 5.67 -7.66 2.19
N ALA A 546 7.00 -7.73 2.33
CA ALA A 546 7.65 -8.63 3.28
C ALA A 546 7.18 -8.37 4.72
N LEU A 547 7.04 -7.10 5.11
CA LEU A 547 6.55 -6.71 6.43
C LEU A 547 5.05 -6.99 6.63
N LEU A 548 4.23 -6.91 5.59
CA LEU A 548 2.83 -7.34 5.65
C LEU A 548 2.76 -8.87 5.82
N THR A 549 3.58 -9.61 5.08
CA THR A 549 3.63 -11.07 5.13
C THR A 549 4.17 -11.59 6.46
N SER A 550 5.13 -10.89 7.08
CA SER A 550 5.76 -11.30 8.34
C SER A 550 5.05 -10.77 9.60
N GLY A 551 3.95 -10.01 9.48
CA GLY A 551 3.30 -9.40 10.65
C GLY A 551 4.09 -8.22 11.27
N GLY A 552 4.97 -7.59 10.49
CA GLY A 552 5.75 -6.41 10.87
C GLY A 552 7.22 -6.71 11.17
N TRP A 553 7.91 -5.71 11.75
CA TRP A 553 9.36 -5.77 12.01
C TRP A 553 9.75 -6.91 12.96
N ALA A 554 8.95 -7.15 14.01
CA ALA A 554 9.21 -8.23 14.95
C ALA A 554 9.21 -9.60 14.27
N GLY A 555 8.22 -9.87 13.42
CA GLY A 555 8.15 -11.14 12.69
C GLY A 555 9.11 -11.25 11.51
N LEU A 556 9.57 -10.13 10.94
CA LEU A 556 10.65 -10.13 9.93
C LEU A 556 12.01 -10.48 10.56
N LEU A 557 12.28 -9.95 11.75
CA LEU A 557 13.51 -10.18 12.50
C LEU A 557 13.49 -11.48 13.32
N GLY A 558 12.41 -12.28 13.24
CA GLY A 558 12.28 -13.52 14.02
C GLY A 558 12.21 -13.29 15.54
N LEU A 559 11.89 -12.08 15.99
CA LEU A 559 11.79 -11.75 17.41
C LEU A 559 10.53 -12.43 17.97
N ARG A 560 10.73 -13.45 18.81
CA ARG A 560 9.66 -14.21 19.47
C ARG A 560 8.72 -13.25 20.22
N ARG A 561 7.45 -13.16 19.79
CA ARG A 561 6.38 -12.80 20.72
C ARG A 561 6.19 -14.00 21.64
N ARG A 562 6.60 -13.87 22.91
CA ARG A 562 6.18 -14.84 23.95
C ARG A 562 4.66 -14.92 23.89
N ARG A 563 4.09 -16.11 23.65
CA ARG A 563 2.66 -16.35 23.83
C ARG A 563 2.32 -15.97 25.28
N PRO A 564 1.34 -15.09 25.54
CA PRO A 564 0.85 -14.91 26.89
C PRO A 564 0.06 -16.17 27.29
N GLY A 565 0.56 -16.92 28.27
CA GLY A 565 -0.15 -18.03 28.92
C GLY A 565 0.09 -19.40 28.30
N GLY A 566 0.98 -20.15 28.92
CA GLY A 566 0.92 -21.61 29.04
C GLY A 566 0.86 -21.95 30.51
#